data_AF-C5KUA2-F1
#
_entry.id   AF-C5KUA2-F1
#
_cell.length_a   1.000
_cell.length_b   1.000
_cell.length_c   1.000
_cell.angle_alpha   90.00
_cell.angle_beta   90.00
_cell.angle_gamma   90.00
#
_symmetry.space_group_name_H-M   'P 1'
#
loop_
_entity.id
_entity.type
_entity.pdbx_description
1 polymer ?
#
loop_
_entity_poly.entity_id
_entity_poly.type
_entity_poly.pdbx_seq_one_letter_code
_entity_poly.pdbx_strand_id
1 'polypeptide(L)'
;MSAVVVAGQAPVATGAVDCKPAMSKGDDNDIYRRFKELQKQLEQLDIQEEYIKYETKNLKREMVRAREEIQRVRSVPLVIGQFSEIIDAEHGIIQSSQGSSDYVRILSTINREDLKPGCSVALHRHSHAVVEILPPEADSTVQSAAMTEKPDVTYADIGGLDIQKQEIREAVELPLVQKDL
;
A
#
# COMPACT_ATOMS: atom_id res chain seq x y z
N MET A 1 -7.39 -12.34 -0.50
CA MET A 1 -7.43 -13.06 0.79
C MET A 1 -6.57 -12.29 1.78
N SER A 2 -7.14 -11.19 2.27
CA SER A 2 -6.55 -10.27 3.24
C SER A 2 -7.64 -9.93 4.25
N ALA A 3 -7.24 -9.55 5.46
CA ALA A 3 -8.07 -9.27 6.65
C ALA A 3 -8.24 -10.45 7.62
N VAL A 4 -7.17 -10.76 8.36
CA VAL A 4 -7.33 -11.26 9.73
C VAL A 4 -7.48 -10.02 10.61
N VAL A 5 -8.75 -9.65 10.82
CA VAL A 5 -9.17 -8.69 11.84
C VAL A 5 -8.94 -9.34 13.20
N VAL A 6 -7.83 -9.00 13.86
CA VAL A 6 -7.70 -9.24 15.30
C VAL A 6 -8.12 -7.96 16.01
N ALA A 7 -9.42 -7.87 16.25
CA ALA A 7 -9.98 -6.95 17.22
C ALA A 7 -9.49 -7.37 18.61
N GLY A 8 -8.32 -6.85 19.00
CA GLY A 8 -7.86 -6.85 20.37
C GLY A 8 -8.71 -5.86 21.16
N GLN A 9 -9.84 -6.34 21.67
CA GLN A 9 -10.72 -5.61 22.55
C GLN A 9 -9.98 -5.38 23.88
N ALA A 10 -9.31 -4.23 24.00
CA ALA A 10 -8.85 -3.74 25.29
C ALA A 10 -10.09 -3.37 26.12
N PRO A 11 -10.33 -3.95 27.30
CA PRO A 11 -11.36 -3.44 28.18
C PRO A 11 -10.86 -2.11 28.75
N VAL A 12 -11.37 -1.01 28.21
CA VAL A 12 -11.34 0.29 28.87
C VAL A 12 -12.22 0.18 30.10
N ALA A 13 -11.62 -0.25 31.20
CA ALA A 13 -12.24 -0.21 32.51
C ALA A 13 -12.34 1.25 32.95
N THR A 14 -13.46 1.86 32.57
CA THR A 14 -13.95 3.11 33.15
C THR A 14 -14.44 2.77 34.55
N GLY A 15 -13.53 2.79 35.52
CA GLY A 15 -13.84 2.61 36.93
C GLY A 15 -13.88 3.96 37.61
N ALA A 16 -15.06 4.39 38.02
CA ALA A 16 -15.28 5.57 38.84
C ALA A 16 -14.32 5.59 40.04
N VAL A 17 -13.64 6.72 40.23
CA VAL A 17 -12.84 6.97 41.44
C VAL A 17 -13.84 7.38 42.52
N ASP A 18 -14.47 6.41 43.17
CA ASP A 18 -15.29 6.64 44.36
C ASP A 18 -14.39 6.97 45.55
N CYS A 19 -14.28 8.27 45.80
CA CYS A 19 -13.66 8.83 47.00
C CYS A 19 -14.56 8.59 48.22
N LYS A 20 -14.26 7.56 49.01
CA LYS A 20 -14.14 7.57 50.49
C LYS A 20 -14.10 6.14 51.06
N PRO A 21 -13.07 5.80 51.87
CA PRO A 21 -13.24 4.83 52.94
C PRO A 21 -13.15 5.50 54.30
N ALA A 22 -14.16 5.28 55.14
CA ALA A 22 -14.09 5.54 56.57
C ALA A 22 -13.09 4.54 57.18
N MET A 23 -12.08 5.04 57.90
CA MET A 23 -11.02 4.24 58.50
C MET A 23 -11.55 3.40 59.66
N SER A 24 -11.55 2.07 59.51
CA SER A 24 -11.59 1.13 60.63
C SER A 24 -10.16 0.64 60.89
N LYS A 25 -9.74 0.59 62.16
CA LYS A 25 -8.34 0.34 62.60
C LYS A 25 -7.82 -1.10 62.34
N GLY A 26 -8.53 -1.88 61.51
CA GLY A 26 -8.13 -3.20 61.01
C GLY A 26 -7.82 -3.24 59.51
N ASP A 27 -8.23 -2.23 58.73
CA ASP A 27 -8.09 -2.17 57.27
C ASP A 27 -6.67 -1.78 56.82
N ASP A 28 -5.88 -1.21 57.71
CA ASP A 28 -4.52 -0.74 57.41
C ASP A 28 -3.67 -1.88 56.83
N ASN A 29 -3.72 -3.07 57.43
CA ASN A 29 -2.97 -4.24 56.95
C ASN A 29 -3.39 -4.71 55.55
N ASP A 30 -4.68 -4.59 55.20
CA ASP A 30 -5.20 -4.97 53.88
C ASP A 30 -4.85 -3.92 52.82
N ILE A 31 -4.86 -2.64 53.21
CA ILE A 31 -4.41 -1.52 52.36
C ILE A 31 -2.90 -1.65 52.08
N TYR A 32 -2.08 -1.95 53.09
CA TYR A 32 -0.64 -2.18 52.92
C TYR A 32 -0.35 -3.40 52.02
N ARG A 33 -1.13 -4.48 52.11
CA ARG A 33 -1.00 -5.65 51.22
C ARG A 33 -1.32 -5.31 49.77
N ARG A 34 -2.44 -4.62 49.51
CA ARG A 34 -2.83 -4.18 48.16
C ARG A 34 -1.81 -3.21 47.57
N PHE A 35 -1.29 -2.28 48.36
CA PHE A 35 -0.23 -1.37 47.91
C PHE A 35 1.02 -2.14 47.48
N LYS A 36 1.44 -3.13 48.28
CA LYS A 36 2.59 -3.97 47.97
C LYS A 36 2.38 -4.85 46.73
N GLU A 37 1.16 -5.36 46.53
CA GLU A 37 0.77 -6.12 45.33
C GLU A 37 0.79 -5.23 44.08
N LEU A 38 0.19 -4.04 44.13
CA LEU A 38 0.24 -3.06 43.04
C LEU A 38 1.68 -2.65 42.72
N GLN A 39 2.52 -2.42 43.73
CA GLN A 39 3.93 -2.09 43.53
C GLN A 39 4.66 -3.22 42.80
N LYS A 40 4.42 -4.47 43.19
CA LYS A 40 4.97 -5.65 42.49
C LYS A 40 4.46 -5.77 41.06
N GLN A 41 3.18 -5.45 40.82
CA GLN A 41 2.60 -5.45 39.47
C GLN A 41 3.23 -4.37 38.59
N LEU A 42 3.47 -3.17 39.14
CA LEU A 42 4.17 -2.09 38.43
C LEU A 42 5.59 -2.52 38.05
N GLU A 43 6.36 -3.08 38.98
CA GLU A 43 7.70 -3.60 38.69
C GLU A 43 7.69 -4.67 37.58
N GLN A 44 6.68 -5.54 37.58
CA GLN A 44 6.51 -6.55 36.53
C GLN A 44 6.19 -5.92 35.17
N LEU A 45 5.30 -4.92 35.13
CA LEU A 45 4.93 -4.22 33.91
C LEU A 45 6.10 -3.42 33.34
N ASP A 46 6.90 -2.77 34.19
CA ASP A 46 8.09 -2.03 33.77
C ASP A 46 9.09 -2.94 33.06
N ILE A 47 9.34 -4.14 33.59
CA ILE A 47 10.20 -5.15 32.96
C ILE A 47 9.62 -5.61 31.60
N GLN A 48 8.30 -5.84 31.53
CA GLN A 48 7.64 -6.23 30.28
C GLN A 48 7.70 -5.12 29.23
N GLU A 49 7.50 -3.88 29.63
CA GLU A 49 7.65 -2.73 28.73
C GLU A 49 9.06 -2.64 28.18
N GLU A 50 10.07 -2.75 29.04
CA GLU A 50 11.47 -2.71 28.61
C GLU A 50 11.79 -3.85 27.65
N TYR A 51 11.30 -5.05 27.92
CA TYR A 51 11.42 -6.21 27.03
C TYR A 51 10.76 -5.96 25.67
N ILE A 52 9.51 -5.52 25.63
CA ILE A 52 8.79 -5.24 24.38
C ILE A 52 9.48 -4.10 23.60
N LYS A 53 9.95 -3.05 24.29
CA LYS A 53 10.71 -1.95 23.67
C LYS A 53 12.03 -2.47 23.10
N TYR A 54 12.68 -3.43 23.76
CA TYR A 54 13.88 -4.06 23.25
C TYR A 54 13.59 -4.93 22.02
N GLU A 55 12.57 -5.79 22.08
CA GLU A 55 12.14 -6.66 20.97
C GLU A 55 11.73 -5.85 19.74
N THR A 56 10.92 -4.80 19.91
CA THR A 56 10.56 -3.91 18.79
C THR A 56 11.77 -3.23 18.17
N LYS A 57 12.78 -2.84 18.96
CA LYS A 57 14.05 -2.33 18.45
C LYS A 57 14.87 -3.41 17.74
N ASN A 58 14.80 -4.66 18.17
CA ASN A 58 15.50 -5.77 17.52
C ASN A 58 14.86 -6.10 16.16
N LEU A 59 13.55 -6.31 16.14
CA LEU A 59 12.78 -6.57 14.92
C LEU A 59 12.92 -5.43 13.89
N LYS A 60 12.91 -4.16 14.34
CA LYS A 60 13.18 -3.02 13.45
C LYS A 60 14.58 -3.08 12.83
N ARG A 61 15.59 -3.47 13.61
CA ARG A 61 16.96 -3.63 13.09
C ARG A 61 17.04 -4.76 12.07
N GLU A 62 16.36 -5.88 12.31
CA GLU A 62 16.28 -6.99 11.36
C GLU A 62 15.55 -6.60 10.07
N MET A 63 14.45 -5.85 10.18
CA MET A 63 13.73 -5.32 9.01
C MET A 63 14.63 -4.43 8.15
N VAL A 64 15.42 -3.54 8.76
CA VAL A 64 16.36 -2.67 8.03
C VAL A 64 17.40 -3.49 7.28
N ARG A 65 17.98 -4.52 7.92
CA ARG A 65 18.95 -5.42 7.27
C ARG A 65 18.33 -6.17 6.09
N ALA A 66 17.14 -6.74 6.27
CA ALA A 66 16.43 -7.45 5.20
C ALA A 66 16.08 -6.49 4.05
N ARG A 67 15.69 -5.24 4.35
CA ARG A 67 15.40 -4.24 3.32
C ARG A 67 16.65 -3.82 2.54
N GLU A 68 17.80 -3.70 3.21
CA GLU A 68 19.08 -3.43 2.55
C GLU A 68 19.49 -4.58 1.62
N GLU A 69 19.21 -5.83 1.98
CA GLU A 69 19.40 -7.00 1.10
C GLU A 69 18.56 -6.89 -0.17
N ILE A 70 17.27 -6.55 -0.04
CA ILE A 70 16.38 -6.35 -1.20
C ILE A 70 16.87 -5.20 -2.08
N GLN A 71 17.33 -4.10 -1.48
CA GLN A 71 17.83 -2.95 -2.24
C GLN A 71 19.08 -3.29 -3.07
N ARG A 72 19.95 -4.18 -2.58
CA ARG A 72 21.09 -4.68 -3.36
C ARG A 72 20.62 -5.42 -4.62
N VAL A 73 19.56 -6.23 -4.52
CA VAL A 73 18.98 -6.92 -5.68
C VAL A 73 18.41 -5.93 -6.70
N ARG A 74 17.77 -4.84 -6.24
CA ARG A 74 17.24 -3.76 -7.11
C ARG A 74 18.29 -2.97 -7.87
N SER A 75 19.52 -2.91 -7.37
CA SER A 75 20.59 -2.09 -7.96
C SER A 75 21.30 -2.74 -9.15
N VAL A 76 21.09 -4.05 -9.38
CA VAL A 76 21.65 -4.80 -10.50
C VAL A 76 20.89 -4.40 -11.77
N PRO A 77 21.51 -4.34 -12.97
CA PRO A 77 20.81 -4.00 -14.20
C PRO A 77 19.50 -4.79 -14.37
N LEU A 78 18.42 -4.02 -14.53
CA LEU A 78 17.06 -4.50 -14.73
C LEU A 78 16.70 -4.44 -16.22
N VAL A 79 15.90 -5.39 -16.66
CA VAL A 79 15.34 -5.48 -18.00
C VAL A 79 13.85 -5.16 -17.89
N ILE A 80 13.33 -4.35 -18.80
CA ILE A 80 11.90 -4.02 -18.83
C ILE A 80 11.13 -5.12 -19.57
N GLY A 81 9.98 -5.51 -19.03
CA GLY A 81 9.04 -6.43 -19.65
C GLY A 81 7.59 -6.02 -19.35
N GLN A 82 6.65 -6.66 -20.03
CA GLN A 82 5.21 -6.50 -19.81
C GLN A 82 4.64 -7.71 -19.09
N PHE A 83 3.90 -7.46 -18.02
CA PHE A 83 3.21 -8.50 -17.29
C PHE A 83 1.99 -8.98 -18.07
N SER A 84 1.86 -10.30 -18.30
CA SER A 84 0.72 -10.85 -19.05
C SER A 84 -0.37 -11.35 -18.11
N GLU A 85 -0.11 -12.41 -17.35
CA GLU A 85 -1.12 -13.08 -16.54
C GLU A 85 -0.51 -13.70 -15.28
N ILE A 86 -1.25 -13.66 -14.17
CA ILE A 86 -0.90 -14.42 -12.95
C ILE A 86 -1.36 -15.86 -13.13
N ILE A 87 -0.47 -16.83 -12.92
CA ILE A 87 -0.87 -18.25 -12.91
C ILE A 87 -1.11 -18.69 -11.46
N ASP A 88 -0.17 -18.34 -10.57
CA ASP A 88 -0.13 -18.85 -9.20
C ASP A 88 0.20 -17.73 -8.21
N ALA A 89 0.27 -18.06 -6.92
CA ALA A 89 0.57 -17.13 -5.86
C ALA A 89 1.96 -16.49 -5.96
N GLU A 90 2.96 -17.22 -6.48
CA GLU A 90 4.34 -16.74 -6.64
C GLU A 90 4.78 -16.65 -8.10
N HIS A 91 3.92 -16.99 -9.06
CA HIS A 91 4.34 -17.14 -10.46
C HIS A 91 3.40 -16.44 -11.44
N GLY A 92 3.99 -15.84 -12.47
CA GLY A 92 3.28 -15.19 -13.56
C GLY A 92 4.01 -15.32 -14.89
N ILE A 93 3.27 -15.09 -15.96
CA ILE A 93 3.79 -15.02 -17.32
C ILE A 93 4.15 -13.58 -17.64
N ILE A 94 5.31 -13.40 -18.24
CA ILE A 94 5.83 -12.08 -18.61
C ILE A 94 6.31 -12.14 -20.04
N GLN A 95 6.03 -11.07 -20.78
CA GLN A 95 6.61 -10.84 -22.07
C GLN A 95 7.84 -9.94 -21.90
N SER A 96 9.03 -10.49 -22.13
CA SER A 96 10.25 -9.70 -22.15
C SER A 96 10.20 -8.68 -23.29
N SER A 97 10.90 -7.55 -23.17
CA SER A 97 11.11 -6.61 -24.28
C SER A 97 11.74 -7.25 -25.53
N GLN A 98 12.31 -8.45 -25.39
CA GLN A 98 12.86 -9.27 -26.48
C GLN A 98 11.80 -10.15 -27.17
N GLY A 99 10.55 -10.11 -26.75
CA GLY A 99 9.45 -10.89 -27.33
C GLY A 99 9.36 -12.35 -26.86
N SER A 100 10.22 -12.79 -25.93
CA SER A 100 10.09 -14.09 -25.27
C SER A 100 9.02 -14.04 -24.18
N SER A 101 8.24 -15.12 -24.08
CA SER A 101 7.30 -15.33 -22.98
C SER A 101 7.94 -16.24 -21.94
N ASP A 102 8.24 -15.69 -20.76
CA ASP A 102 8.95 -16.40 -19.70
C ASP A 102 8.03 -16.67 -18.51
N TYR A 103 8.18 -17.86 -17.91
CA TYR A 103 7.56 -18.21 -16.63
C TYR A 103 8.45 -17.75 -15.48
N VAL A 104 7.96 -16.80 -14.71
CA VAL A 104 8.79 -16.03 -13.79
C VAL A 104 8.22 -16.09 -12.37
N ARG A 105 9.13 -16.10 -11.40
CA ARG A 105 8.81 -15.89 -9.99
C ARG A 105 8.63 -14.41 -9.65
N ILE A 106 7.53 -14.10 -8.99
CA ILE A 106 7.20 -12.78 -8.47
C ILE A 106 7.78 -12.67 -7.06
N LEU A 107 8.53 -11.60 -6.76
CA LEU A 107 9.03 -11.38 -5.41
C LEU A 107 7.89 -10.97 -4.47
N SER A 108 7.93 -11.47 -3.23
CA SER A 108 6.94 -11.20 -2.18
C SER A 108 6.88 -9.74 -1.71
N THR A 109 7.82 -8.90 -2.16
CA THR A 109 7.81 -7.46 -1.90
C THR A 109 6.69 -6.73 -2.64
N ILE A 110 6.17 -7.32 -3.72
CA ILE A 110 5.12 -6.73 -4.56
C ILE A 110 3.76 -7.29 -4.18
N ASN A 111 2.74 -6.42 -4.15
CA ASN A 111 1.36 -6.84 -3.96
C ASN A 111 0.75 -7.29 -5.29
N ARG A 112 0.05 -8.42 -5.27
CA ARG A 112 -0.66 -8.97 -6.44
C ARG A 112 -1.80 -8.09 -6.97
N GLU A 113 -2.34 -7.21 -6.13
CA GLU A 113 -3.48 -6.35 -6.50
C GLU A 113 -3.05 -5.21 -7.44
N ASP A 114 -1.78 -4.83 -7.38
CA ASP A 114 -1.20 -3.79 -8.23
C ASP A 114 -0.78 -4.34 -9.61
N LEU A 115 -0.66 -5.67 -9.73
CA LEU A 115 -0.32 -6.35 -10.97
C LEU A 115 -1.56 -6.53 -11.84
N LYS A 116 -1.74 -5.60 -12.77
CA LYS A 116 -2.72 -5.74 -13.87
C LYS A 116 -2.03 -6.32 -15.11
N PRO A 117 -2.76 -7.09 -15.94
CA PRO A 117 -2.27 -7.47 -17.26
C PRO A 117 -1.93 -6.20 -18.06
N GLY A 118 -0.77 -6.19 -18.73
CA GLY A 118 -0.24 -5.05 -19.47
C GLY A 118 0.56 -4.06 -18.64
N CYS A 119 0.75 -4.28 -17.33
CA CYS A 119 1.64 -3.44 -16.53
C CYS A 119 3.10 -3.60 -16.96
N SER A 120 3.85 -2.50 -16.97
CA SER A 120 5.30 -2.52 -17.15
C SER A 120 5.97 -3.01 -15.87
N VAL A 121 6.88 -3.97 -15.97
CA VAL A 121 7.57 -4.58 -14.84
C VAL A 121 9.08 -4.61 -15.07
N ALA A 122 9.84 -4.42 -14.00
CA ALA A 122 11.27 -4.60 -13.97
C ALA A 122 11.62 -6.06 -13.63
N LEU A 123 12.37 -6.66 -14.55
CA LEU A 123 12.89 -8.00 -14.46
C LEU A 123 14.38 -7.99 -14.15
N HIS A 124 14.86 -9.00 -13.46
CA HIS A 124 16.29 -9.20 -13.33
C HIS A 124 16.89 -9.87 -14.59
N ARG A 125 18.06 -9.42 -15.07
CA ARG A 125 18.70 -9.89 -16.31
C ARG A 125 18.95 -11.41 -16.41
N HIS A 126 19.28 -12.09 -15.30
CA HIS A 126 19.65 -13.51 -15.35
C HIS A 126 18.54 -14.46 -14.89
N SER A 127 17.81 -14.08 -13.85
CA SER A 127 16.77 -14.92 -13.26
C SER A 127 15.37 -14.60 -13.78
N HIS A 128 15.23 -13.56 -14.59
CA HIS A 128 13.96 -13.01 -15.10
C HIS A 128 12.92 -12.67 -14.01
N ALA A 129 13.26 -12.73 -12.71
CA ALA A 129 12.38 -12.45 -11.57
C ALA A 129 11.81 -11.04 -11.58
N VAL A 130 10.54 -10.88 -11.18
CA VAL A 130 9.88 -9.57 -11.05
C VAL A 130 10.33 -8.87 -9.79
N VAL A 131 10.94 -7.69 -9.96
CA VAL A 131 11.50 -6.91 -8.86
C VAL A 131 10.61 -5.75 -8.46
N GLU A 132 10.08 -5.01 -9.43
CA GLU A 132 9.25 -3.83 -9.22
C GLU A 132 8.30 -3.60 -10.39
N ILE A 133 7.18 -2.94 -10.13
CA ILE A 133 6.25 -2.47 -11.16
C ILE A 133 6.69 -1.07 -11.56
N LEU A 134 6.90 -0.86 -12.86
CA LEU A 134 7.14 0.48 -13.39
C LEU A 134 5.79 1.14 -13.67
N PRO A 135 5.68 2.48 -13.51
CA PRO A 135 4.54 3.18 -14.03
C PRO A 135 4.37 2.80 -15.51
N PRO A 136 3.14 2.53 -15.97
CA PRO A 136 2.93 2.18 -17.36
C PRO A 136 3.57 3.28 -18.21
N GLU A 137 4.48 2.90 -19.10
CA GLU A 137 5.07 3.83 -20.04
C GLU A 137 3.92 4.36 -20.87
N ALA A 138 3.42 5.55 -20.53
CA ALA A 138 2.62 6.30 -21.46
C ALA A 138 3.59 6.65 -22.59
N ASP A 139 3.42 6.01 -23.74
CA ASP A 139 4.26 6.21 -24.92
C ASP A 139 4.57 7.70 -25.08
N SER A 140 5.84 8.04 -25.32
CA SER A 140 6.27 9.43 -25.49
C SER A 140 5.45 10.19 -26.54
N THR A 141 4.88 9.47 -27.51
CA THR A 141 3.92 9.99 -28.50
C THR A 141 2.63 10.48 -27.85
N VAL A 142 2.06 9.74 -26.90
CA VAL A 142 0.82 10.09 -26.19
C VAL A 142 1.05 11.23 -25.21
N GLN A 143 2.19 11.25 -24.50
CA GLN A 143 2.53 12.38 -23.63
C GLN A 143 2.75 13.67 -24.42
N SER A 144 3.39 13.60 -25.60
CA SER A 144 3.56 14.75 -26.48
C SER A 144 2.23 15.26 -27.02
N ALA A 145 1.30 14.35 -27.35
CA ALA A 145 -0.04 14.72 -27.81
C ALA A 145 -0.88 15.39 -26.70
N ALA A 146 -0.79 14.90 -25.45
CA ALA A 146 -1.50 15.47 -24.31
C ALA A 146 -1.00 16.87 -23.91
N MET A 147 0.25 17.20 -24.25
CA MET A 147 0.86 18.51 -23.99
C MET A 147 0.54 19.59 -25.03
N THR A 148 -0.22 19.26 -26.09
CA THR A 148 -0.66 20.30 -27.03
C THR A 148 -1.67 21.20 -26.33
N GLU A 149 -1.22 22.42 -26.01
CA GLU A 149 -2.01 23.47 -25.36
C GLU A 149 -3.34 23.68 -26.13
N LYS A 150 -4.44 23.79 -25.40
CA LYS A 150 -5.78 23.93 -25.98
C LYS A 150 -5.78 25.11 -26.97
N PRO A 151 -6.15 24.91 -28.24
CA PRO A 151 -6.24 26.02 -29.18
C PRO A 151 -7.35 26.99 -28.77
N ASP A 152 -7.12 28.29 -28.95
CA ASP A 152 -8.00 29.37 -28.46
C ASP A 152 -9.22 29.66 -29.38
N VAL A 153 -9.53 28.73 -30.30
CA VAL A 153 -10.63 28.85 -31.27
C VAL A 153 -11.94 28.33 -30.71
N THR A 154 -13.02 29.07 -30.95
CA THR A 154 -14.39 28.70 -30.52
C THR A 154 -15.26 28.25 -31.69
N TYR A 155 -16.36 27.52 -31.41
CA TYR A 155 -17.31 27.07 -32.43
C TYR A 155 -17.98 28.20 -33.22
N ALA A 156 -17.94 29.43 -32.70
CA ALA A 156 -18.43 30.64 -33.37
C ALA A 156 -17.46 31.13 -34.46
N ASP A 157 -16.18 30.81 -34.36
CA ASP A 157 -15.14 31.24 -35.30
C ASP A 157 -15.10 30.38 -36.57
N ILE A 158 -15.81 29.25 -36.57
CA ILE A 158 -15.91 28.33 -37.70
C ILE A 158 -17.20 28.64 -38.48
N GLY A 159 -17.11 29.06 -39.75
CA GLY A 159 -18.28 29.33 -40.58
C GLY A 159 -18.96 28.06 -41.11
N GLY A 160 -20.29 27.98 -41.01
CA GLY A 160 -21.10 26.86 -41.55
C GLY A 160 -20.97 25.55 -40.76
N LEU A 161 -21.23 24.41 -41.43
CA LEU A 161 -21.13 23.04 -40.89
C LEU A 161 -21.96 22.78 -39.62
N ASP A 162 -23.15 23.39 -39.52
CA ASP A 162 -23.97 23.35 -38.30
C ASP A 162 -24.43 21.93 -37.93
N ILE A 163 -24.68 21.09 -38.93
CA ILE A 163 -25.04 19.67 -38.73
C ILE A 163 -23.87 18.93 -38.06
N GLN A 164 -22.64 19.11 -38.57
CA GLN A 164 -21.45 18.46 -38.01
C GLN A 164 -21.09 19.00 -36.62
N LYS A 165 -21.27 20.29 -36.37
CA LYS A 165 -21.08 20.88 -35.03
C LYS A 165 -22.02 20.26 -34.01
N GLN A 166 -23.30 20.11 -34.37
CA GLN A 166 -24.32 19.47 -33.53
C GLN A 166 -23.95 18.00 -33.26
N GLU A 167 -23.60 17.24 -34.31
CA GLU A 167 -23.20 15.83 -34.20
C GLU A 167 -21.99 15.63 -33.28
N ILE A 168 -20.95 16.47 -33.40
CA ILE A 168 -19.77 16.40 -32.53
C ILE A 168 -20.12 16.74 -31.08
N ARG A 169 -20.98 17.75 -30.86
CA ARG A 169 -21.43 18.14 -29.52
C ARG A 169 -22.19 17.02 -28.83
N GLU A 170 -23.09 16.37 -29.56
CA GLU A 170 -23.89 15.26 -29.06
C GLU A 170 -23.06 13.98 -28.84
N ALA A 171 -22.09 13.71 -29.71
CA ALA A 171 -21.27 12.50 -29.63
C ALA A 171 -20.13 12.59 -28.60
N VAL A 172 -19.58 13.78 -28.34
CA VAL A 172 -18.38 13.95 -27.50
C VAL A 172 -18.67 14.73 -26.22
N GLU A 173 -19.36 15.86 -26.29
CA GLU A 173 -19.60 16.71 -25.10
C GLU A 173 -20.73 16.17 -24.23
N LEU A 174 -21.83 15.74 -24.85
CA LEU A 174 -23.02 15.26 -24.13
C LEU A 174 -22.73 14.07 -23.19
N PRO A 175 -22.00 13.01 -23.62
CA PRO A 175 -21.69 11.86 -22.77
C PRO A 175 -20.75 12.19 -21.62
N LEU A 176 -19.97 13.27 -21.74
CA LEU A 176 -19.03 13.71 -20.71
C LEU A 176 -19.69 14.62 -19.66
N VAL A 177 -20.65 15.45 -20.08
CA VAL A 177 -21.35 16.41 -19.21
C VAL A 177 -22.53 15.76 -18.49
N GLN A 178 -23.27 14.86 -19.15
CA GLN A 178 -24.39 14.13 -18.57
C GLN A 178 -24.15 12.63 -18.71
N LYS A 179 -23.39 12.08 -17.75
CA LYS A 179 -23.00 10.66 -17.72
C LYS A 179 -24.13 9.70 -17.33
N ASP A 180 -25.22 10.23 -16.77
CA ASP A 180 -26.27 9.47 -16.08
C ASP A 180 -27.60 9.35 -16.85
N LEU A 181 -27.70 9.95 -18.05
CA LEU A 181 -28.86 9.88 -18.95
C LEU A 181 -28.62 8.84 -20.05
#